data_AF-A0A536G6Z9-F1
#
_entry.id   AF-A0A536G6Z9-F1
#
_cell.length_a   1.000
_cell.length_b   1.000
_cell.length_c   1.000
_cell.angle_alpha   90.00
_cell.angle_beta   90.00
_cell.angle_gamma   90.00
#
_symmetry.space_group_name_H-M   'P 1'
#
loop_
_entity.id
_entity.type
_entity.pdbx_description
1 polymer ?
#
loop_
_entity_poly.entity_id
_entity_poly.type
_entity_poly.pdbx_seq_one_letter_code
_entity_poly.pdbx_strand_id
1 'polypeptide(L)'
;MSSLPDRVATTTLAALTVVLAVDALTVDTAAASPVQPAPLVNCGAIGATTPCFEKVWSDDNQVKMTFVDLNPAPSTASVRNFYVLAPQTHTPQGTVPFLHDHVIGDVSPQNHGDDGGTNLVRYHGYFVLCSAQGISSGGCVPAMTSIPGLGTIPFAKAVNGHELTSADPIESPENSGLLTIIDTGGEFIATIAPQ
;
A
#
# COMPACT_ATOMS: atom_id res chain seq x y z
N MET A 1 6.88 38.40 103.56
CA MET A 1 7.96 38.47 102.55
C MET A 1 7.40 37.86 101.27
N SER A 2 7.58 38.56 100.14
CA SER A 2 7.33 38.28 98.71
C SER A 2 7.21 36.79 98.30
N SER A 3 6.54 36.35 97.24
CA SER A 3 5.95 36.95 96.01
C SER A 3 5.20 35.84 95.24
N LEU A 4 4.13 36.20 94.50
CA LEU A 4 3.44 35.41 93.45
C LEU A 4 4.20 35.45 92.10
N PRO A 5 3.76 34.83 90.95
CA PRO A 5 2.71 33.83 90.65
C PRO A 5 3.14 32.75 89.59
N ASP A 6 2.13 32.10 88.98
CA ASP A 6 2.07 31.46 87.64
C ASP A 6 2.22 29.92 87.59
N ARG A 7 1.39 29.14 86.87
CA ARG A 7 0.26 29.40 85.97
C ARG A 7 -0.53 28.10 85.79
N VAL A 8 -1.85 28.21 85.69
CA VAL A 8 -2.79 27.14 85.33
C VAL A 8 -2.79 26.98 83.81
N ALA A 9 -2.67 25.74 83.31
CA ALA A 9 -2.91 25.40 81.91
C ALA A 9 -4.07 24.41 81.83
N THR A 10 -5.24 24.91 81.46
CA THR A 10 -6.44 24.11 81.13
C THR A 10 -6.55 24.08 79.61
N THR A 11 -6.35 22.92 79.01
CA THR A 11 -6.41 22.75 77.54
C THR A 11 -7.85 22.43 77.13
N THR A 12 -8.55 23.43 76.58
CA THR A 12 -9.83 23.25 75.87
C THR A 12 -9.60 22.57 74.52
N LEU A 13 -10.26 21.43 74.28
CA LEU A 13 -10.38 20.83 72.94
C LEU A 13 -11.30 21.70 72.07
N ALA A 14 -10.75 22.31 71.03
CA ALA A 14 -11.53 22.85 69.92
C ALA A 14 -11.63 21.79 68.82
N ALA A 15 -12.83 21.25 68.61
CA ALA A 15 -13.14 20.41 67.47
C ALA A 15 -13.19 21.30 66.21
N LEU A 16 -12.15 21.23 65.39
CA LEU A 16 -12.09 21.93 64.10
C LEU A 16 -12.71 21.02 63.03
N THR A 17 -13.96 21.31 62.67
CA THR A 17 -14.62 20.69 61.52
C THR A 17 -14.03 21.33 60.26
N VAL A 18 -13.08 20.63 59.61
CA VAL A 18 -12.56 21.03 58.30
C VAL A 18 -13.55 20.58 57.24
N VAL A 19 -14.30 21.53 56.69
CA VAL A 19 -15.07 21.33 55.46
C VAL A 19 -14.06 21.33 54.31
N LEU A 20 -13.76 20.16 53.76
CA LEU A 20 -12.96 20.03 52.54
C LEU A 20 -13.80 20.53 51.36
N ALA A 21 -13.64 21.80 51.01
CA ALA A 21 -14.05 22.30 49.70
C ALA A 21 -13.10 21.70 48.67
N VAL A 22 -13.57 20.70 47.94
CA VAL A 22 -12.88 20.16 46.77
C VAL A 22 -13.14 21.14 45.63
N ASP A 23 -12.29 22.16 45.51
CA ASP A 23 -12.26 22.96 44.29
C ASP A 23 -11.79 22.03 43.16
N ALA A 24 -12.77 21.59 42.37
CA ALA A 24 -12.54 20.81 41.17
C ALA A 24 -11.72 21.68 40.20
N LEU A 25 -10.40 21.47 40.18
CA LEU A 25 -9.59 21.85 39.02
C LEU A 25 -10.13 21.04 37.84
N THR A 26 -11.00 21.65 37.05
CA THR A 26 -11.30 21.21 35.69
C THR A 26 -10.02 21.40 34.90
N VAL A 27 -9.16 20.38 34.91
CA VAL A 27 -8.12 20.25 33.90
C VAL A 27 -8.87 20.01 32.60
N ASP A 28 -9.09 21.07 31.82
CA ASP A 28 -9.44 20.95 30.41
C ASP A 28 -8.28 20.23 29.74
N THR A 29 -8.34 18.89 29.76
CA THR A 29 -7.60 18.07 28.82
C THR A 29 -8.16 18.43 27.46
N ALA A 30 -7.52 19.41 26.80
CA ALA A 30 -7.76 19.69 25.40
C ALA A 30 -7.61 18.35 24.67
N ALA A 31 -8.75 17.78 24.26
CA ALA A 31 -8.76 16.59 23.44
C ALA A 31 -8.01 16.96 22.16
N ALA A 32 -6.76 16.52 22.04
CA ALA A 32 -6.04 16.58 20.79
C ALA A 32 -6.93 15.84 19.78
N SER A 33 -7.48 16.58 18.81
CA SER A 33 -8.24 15.96 17.73
C SER A 33 -7.35 14.89 17.11
N PRO A 34 -7.87 13.67 16.87
CA PRO A 34 -7.06 12.62 16.28
C PRO A 34 -6.48 13.16 14.98
N VAL A 35 -5.16 13.28 14.94
CA VAL A 35 -4.43 13.64 13.73
C VAL A 35 -4.71 12.53 12.74
N GLN A 36 -5.65 12.77 11.82
CA GLN A 36 -5.91 11.85 10.74
C GLN A 36 -4.61 11.76 9.93
N PRO A 37 -4.06 10.56 9.69
CA PRO A 37 -2.89 10.41 8.84
C PRO A 37 -3.19 11.04 7.48
N ALA A 38 -2.20 11.73 6.90
CA ALA A 38 -2.33 12.34 5.59
C ALA A 38 -2.78 11.26 4.57
N PRO A 39 -3.69 11.60 3.64
CA PRO A 39 -4.12 10.63 2.64
C PRO A 39 -2.92 10.15 1.83
N LEU A 40 -2.84 8.84 1.66
CA LEU A 40 -1.80 8.20 0.86
C LEU A 40 -1.80 8.79 -0.56
N VAL A 41 -0.64 9.19 -1.07
CA VAL A 41 -0.49 9.81 -2.39
C VAL A 41 -0.33 8.76 -3.49
N ASN A 42 -0.71 9.10 -4.72
CA ASN A 42 -0.45 8.25 -5.88
C ASN A 42 1.07 8.17 -6.15
N CYS A 43 1.61 7.00 -6.49
CA CYS A 43 3.04 6.83 -6.71
C CYS A 43 3.58 7.63 -7.91
N GLY A 44 2.74 7.93 -8.90
CA GLY A 44 3.09 8.81 -10.03
C GLY A 44 3.08 10.31 -9.71
N ALA A 45 2.72 10.71 -8.48
CA ALA A 45 2.76 12.12 -8.08
C ALA A 45 4.20 12.63 -7.94
N ILE A 46 4.43 13.89 -8.31
CA ILE A 46 5.76 14.52 -8.22
C ILE A 46 6.25 14.49 -6.76
N GLY A 47 7.41 13.87 -6.55
CA GLY A 47 8.03 13.76 -5.22
C GLY A 47 7.39 12.71 -4.31
N ALA A 48 6.54 11.83 -4.83
CA ALA A 48 6.02 10.70 -4.07
C ALA A 48 7.16 9.78 -3.60
N THR A 49 7.10 9.37 -2.35
CA THR A 49 7.95 8.34 -1.74
C THR A 49 7.06 7.27 -1.13
N THR A 50 7.58 6.06 -0.91
CA THR A 50 6.83 5.07 -0.15
C THR A 50 6.61 5.50 1.30
N PRO A 51 5.44 5.19 1.91
CA PRO A 51 4.33 4.48 1.28
C PRO A 51 3.55 5.36 0.28
N CYS A 52 3.16 4.78 -0.85
CA CYS A 52 2.31 5.40 -1.88
C CYS A 52 1.35 4.36 -2.46
N PHE A 53 0.37 4.77 -3.27
CA PHE A 53 -0.59 3.83 -3.87
C PHE A 53 -0.67 3.92 -5.39
N GLU A 54 -1.04 2.81 -6.01
CA GLU A 54 -1.63 2.78 -7.34
C GLU A 54 -2.81 1.81 -7.37
N LYS A 55 -3.60 1.88 -8.43
CA LYS A 55 -4.59 0.84 -8.70
C LYS A 55 -3.92 -0.28 -9.47
N VAL A 56 -4.41 -1.50 -9.26
CA VAL A 56 -3.96 -2.70 -9.97
C VAL A 56 -5.17 -3.55 -10.32
N TRP A 57 -5.08 -4.31 -11.40
CA TRP A 57 -6.07 -5.32 -11.76
C TRP A 57 -5.84 -6.63 -11.01
N SER A 58 -6.92 -7.22 -10.52
CA SER A 58 -6.98 -8.57 -9.95
C SER A 58 -8.34 -9.14 -10.29
N ASP A 59 -8.38 -10.23 -11.06
CA ASP A 59 -9.60 -10.93 -11.49
C ASP A 59 -10.69 -9.97 -11.97
N ASP A 60 -10.35 -9.13 -12.96
CA ASP A 60 -11.23 -8.14 -13.61
C ASP A 60 -11.69 -6.98 -12.69
N ASN A 61 -11.17 -6.90 -11.48
CA ASN A 61 -11.44 -5.83 -10.53
C ASN A 61 -10.22 -4.92 -10.34
N GLN A 62 -10.45 -3.61 -10.23
CA GLN A 62 -9.40 -2.70 -9.77
C GLN A 62 -9.38 -2.64 -8.25
N VAL A 63 -8.23 -2.95 -7.67
CA VAL A 63 -7.97 -2.83 -6.24
C VAL A 63 -6.88 -1.79 -5.98
N LYS A 64 -6.93 -1.17 -4.79
CA LYS A 64 -5.91 -0.22 -4.37
C LYS A 64 -4.76 -0.98 -3.73
N MET A 65 -3.60 -0.96 -4.38
CA MET A 65 -2.35 -1.48 -3.84
C MET A 65 -1.55 -0.34 -3.19
N THR A 66 -1.08 -0.58 -1.97
CA THR A 66 -0.17 0.32 -1.26
C THR A 66 1.24 -0.25 -1.30
N PHE A 67 2.15 0.43 -1.97
CA PHE A 67 3.56 0.10 -2.02
C PHE A 67 4.22 0.59 -0.74
N VAL A 68 4.89 -0.30 -0.02
CA VAL A 68 5.49 -0.03 1.29
C VAL A 68 7.01 0.11 1.16
N ASP A 69 7.63 -0.78 0.38
CA ASP A 69 9.07 -0.78 0.12
C ASP A 69 9.33 -1.21 -1.33
N LEU A 70 9.86 -0.30 -2.15
CA LEU A 70 10.18 -0.55 -3.57
C LEU A 70 11.58 -1.13 -3.78
N ASN A 71 12.39 -1.27 -2.73
CA ASN A 71 13.73 -1.86 -2.81
C ASN A 71 14.04 -2.66 -1.53
N PRO A 72 13.25 -3.70 -1.23
CA PRO A 72 13.43 -4.50 -0.04
C PRO A 72 14.76 -5.24 -0.08
N ALA A 73 15.31 -5.54 1.09
CA ALA A 73 16.47 -6.40 1.19
C ALA A 73 16.19 -7.78 0.51
N PRO A 74 17.21 -8.40 -0.10
CA PRO A 74 17.08 -9.74 -0.67
C PRO A 74 16.52 -10.74 0.35
N SER A 75 15.64 -11.62 -0.11
CA SER A 75 14.96 -12.59 0.74
C SER A 75 14.72 -13.89 -0.02
N THR A 76 14.54 -14.98 0.72
CA THR A 76 14.08 -16.27 0.18
C THR A 76 12.58 -16.48 0.40
N ALA A 77 11.87 -15.45 0.90
CA ALA A 77 10.42 -15.49 1.03
C ALA A 77 9.76 -15.72 -0.34
N SER A 78 8.58 -16.34 -0.35
CA SER A 78 7.82 -16.47 -1.59
C SER A 78 7.48 -15.09 -2.16
N VAL A 79 7.46 -15.02 -3.49
CA VAL A 79 7.09 -13.82 -4.23
C VAL A 79 5.82 -14.10 -5.04
N ARG A 80 5.01 -13.08 -5.25
CA ARG A 80 3.88 -13.09 -6.18
C ARG A 80 4.23 -12.32 -7.45
N ASN A 81 3.68 -12.72 -8.58
CA ASN A 81 3.91 -12.00 -9.82
C ASN A 81 3.18 -10.66 -9.82
N PHE A 82 3.85 -9.64 -10.36
CA PHE A 82 3.31 -8.33 -10.66
C PHE A 82 3.63 -8.00 -12.10
N TYR A 83 2.60 -7.93 -12.93
CA TYR A 83 2.73 -7.72 -14.35
C TYR A 83 2.51 -6.26 -14.69
N VAL A 84 3.44 -5.67 -15.43
CA VAL A 84 3.33 -4.34 -16.02
C VAL A 84 3.07 -4.51 -17.51
N LEU A 85 1.97 -3.92 -17.99
CA LEU A 85 1.47 -4.09 -19.35
C LEU A 85 0.86 -2.80 -19.90
N ALA A 86 0.39 -2.84 -21.15
CA ALA A 86 -0.21 -1.65 -21.76
C ALA A 86 -1.53 -1.28 -21.05
N PRO A 87 -1.92 0.01 -21.01
CA PRO A 87 -3.17 0.41 -20.37
C PRO A 87 -4.38 -0.37 -20.90
N GLN A 88 -5.14 -0.97 -19.98
CA GLN A 88 -6.36 -1.74 -20.28
C GLN A 88 -7.58 -0.84 -20.39
N THR A 89 -7.53 0.33 -19.77
CA THR A 89 -8.59 1.36 -19.90
C THR A 89 -8.04 2.65 -20.47
N HIS A 90 -8.93 3.63 -20.70
CA HIS A 90 -8.53 4.95 -21.19
C HIS A 90 -7.66 5.72 -20.17
N THR A 91 -7.84 5.46 -18.88
CA THR A 91 -7.06 6.09 -17.82
C THR A 91 -6.03 5.08 -17.30
N PRO A 92 -4.74 5.27 -17.62
CA PRO A 92 -3.70 4.36 -17.15
C PRO A 92 -3.52 4.45 -15.64
N GLN A 93 -3.13 3.33 -15.03
CA GLN A 93 -2.86 3.25 -13.59
C GLN A 93 -1.53 3.92 -13.22
N GLY A 94 -0.50 3.72 -14.06
CA GLY A 94 0.83 4.31 -13.93
C GLY A 94 1.17 5.22 -15.11
N THR A 95 1.93 6.28 -14.84
CA THR A 95 2.33 7.28 -15.87
C THR A 95 3.84 7.47 -15.99
N VAL A 96 4.61 6.92 -15.04
CA VAL A 96 6.07 7.08 -14.96
C VAL A 96 6.71 5.69 -14.86
N PRO A 97 7.74 5.37 -15.67
CA PRO A 97 8.35 6.21 -16.70
C PRO A 97 7.57 6.27 -18.03
N PHE A 98 6.47 5.53 -18.13
CA PHE A 98 5.57 5.50 -19.30
C PHE A 98 4.14 5.20 -18.85
N LEU A 99 3.17 5.26 -19.76
CA LEU A 99 1.78 4.90 -19.47
C LEU A 99 1.62 3.38 -19.42
N HIS A 100 1.13 2.84 -18.31
CA HIS A 100 0.98 1.40 -18.12
C HIS A 100 -0.10 1.06 -17.09
N ASP A 101 -0.53 -0.20 -17.12
CA ASP A 101 -1.36 -0.82 -16.10
C ASP A 101 -0.62 -1.98 -15.45
N HIS A 102 -1.16 -2.40 -14.30
CA HIS A 102 -0.64 -3.46 -13.46
C HIS A 102 -1.66 -4.58 -13.32
N VAL A 103 -1.19 -5.83 -13.33
CA VAL A 103 -2.00 -7.01 -13.04
C VAL A 103 -1.32 -7.86 -11.99
N ILE A 104 -2.10 -8.36 -11.06
CA ILE A 104 -1.70 -9.36 -10.07
C ILE A 104 -2.68 -10.53 -10.11
N GLY A 105 -2.30 -11.65 -9.49
CA GLY A 105 -3.23 -12.75 -9.25
C GLY A 105 -4.33 -12.40 -8.25
N ASP A 106 -5.21 -13.36 -7.99
CA ASP A 106 -6.32 -13.24 -7.03
C ASP A 106 -5.87 -12.71 -5.65
N VAL A 107 -6.67 -11.81 -5.09
CA VAL A 107 -6.45 -11.17 -3.78
C VAL A 107 -7.39 -11.72 -2.70
N SER A 108 -7.91 -12.94 -2.87
CA SER A 108 -8.72 -13.62 -1.85
C SER A 108 -8.02 -13.60 -0.48
N PRO A 109 -8.76 -13.33 0.62
CA PRO A 109 -8.25 -13.36 1.99
C PRO A 109 -7.50 -14.64 2.38
N GLN A 110 -7.76 -15.75 1.67
CA GLN A 110 -7.09 -17.05 1.88
C GLN A 110 -5.71 -17.13 1.22
N ASN A 111 -5.43 -16.28 0.24
CA ASN A 111 -4.17 -16.19 -0.51
C ASN A 111 -3.21 -15.12 0.06
N HIS A 112 -3.64 -14.39 1.09
CA HIS A 112 -2.79 -13.53 1.91
C HIS A 112 -2.15 -14.39 3.00
N GLY A 113 -0.94 -14.88 2.72
CA GLY A 113 -0.24 -15.90 3.49
C GLY A 113 0.00 -15.59 4.98
N ASP A 114 0.40 -16.64 5.68
CA ASP A 114 0.56 -16.86 7.12
C ASP A 114 1.53 -15.92 7.88
N ASP A 115 1.81 -14.72 7.36
CA ASP A 115 2.76 -13.77 7.94
C ASP A 115 2.11 -12.83 8.96
N GLY A 116 1.74 -13.40 10.11
CA GLY A 116 1.62 -12.68 11.38
C GLY A 116 0.67 -11.48 11.41
N GLY A 117 -0.35 -11.42 10.54
CA GLY A 117 -1.41 -10.41 10.56
C GLY A 117 -1.07 -9.05 9.92
N THR A 118 -0.01 -8.94 9.12
CA THR A 118 0.41 -7.65 8.52
C THR A 118 -0.09 -7.41 7.08
N ASN A 119 -0.64 -8.42 6.40
CA ASN A 119 -1.06 -8.38 4.98
C ASN A 119 0.01 -7.88 4.01
N LEU A 120 1.28 -7.90 4.42
CA LEU A 120 2.43 -7.54 3.58
C LEU A 120 2.74 -8.69 2.65
N VAL A 121 2.80 -8.38 1.36
CA VAL A 121 3.08 -9.36 0.32
C VAL A 121 4.27 -8.89 -0.49
N ARG A 122 5.21 -9.81 -0.72
CA ARG A 122 6.35 -9.57 -1.60
C ARG A 122 5.96 -9.90 -3.04
N TYR A 123 6.24 -8.96 -3.93
CA TYR A 123 5.97 -9.09 -5.36
C TYR A 123 7.26 -9.02 -6.16
N HIS A 124 7.23 -9.67 -7.33
CA HIS A 124 8.28 -9.64 -8.33
C HIS A 124 7.73 -9.12 -9.66
N GLY A 125 8.40 -8.13 -10.25
CA GLY A 125 7.93 -7.38 -11.41
C GLY A 125 8.31 -8.00 -12.75
N TYR A 126 7.35 -8.06 -13.66
CA TYR A 126 7.53 -8.54 -15.03
C TYR A 126 6.90 -7.59 -16.05
N PHE A 127 7.56 -7.39 -17.21
CA PHE A 127 6.94 -6.76 -18.37
C PHE A 127 6.23 -7.81 -19.22
N VAL A 128 4.99 -7.51 -19.63
CA VAL A 128 4.22 -8.38 -20.54
C VAL A 128 4.17 -7.74 -21.93
N LEU A 129 4.84 -8.39 -22.88
CA LEU A 129 4.97 -7.92 -24.25
C LEU A 129 4.28 -8.86 -25.23
N CYS A 130 3.79 -8.33 -26.35
CA CYS A 130 3.44 -9.19 -27.47
C CYS A 130 4.72 -9.75 -28.11
N SER A 131 4.75 -11.06 -28.34
CA SER A 131 5.83 -11.69 -29.10
C SER A 131 5.70 -11.36 -30.60
N ALA A 132 6.76 -11.57 -31.38
CA ALA A 132 6.70 -11.43 -32.84
C ALA A 132 5.66 -12.36 -33.48
N GLN A 133 5.47 -13.56 -32.91
CA GLN A 133 4.43 -14.50 -33.34
C GLN A 133 3.03 -13.99 -32.96
N GLY A 134 2.85 -13.48 -31.74
CA GLY A 134 1.57 -12.92 -31.29
C GLY A 134 1.12 -11.78 -32.18
N ILE A 135 2.04 -10.89 -32.56
CA ILE A 135 1.75 -9.76 -33.46
C ILE A 135 1.43 -10.28 -34.88
N SER A 136 2.29 -11.13 -35.45
CA SER A 136 2.14 -11.55 -36.86
C SER A 136 0.91 -12.44 -37.10
N SER A 137 0.49 -13.21 -36.10
CA SER A 137 -0.75 -13.99 -36.14
C SER A 137 -2.02 -13.20 -35.82
N GLY A 138 -1.87 -11.98 -35.28
CA GLY A 138 -2.98 -11.20 -34.73
C GLY A 138 -3.51 -11.73 -33.38
N GLY A 139 -2.85 -12.74 -32.79
CA GLY A 139 -3.21 -13.29 -31.48
C GLY A 139 -2.88 -12.37 -30.31
N CYS A 140 -1.99 -11.39 -30.49
CA CYS A 140 -1.69 -10.35 -29.51
C CYS A 140 -1.74 -8.97 -30.15
N VAL A 141 -2.48 -8.06 -29.53
CA VAL A 141 -2.58 -6.65 -29.92
C VAL A 141 -1.61 -5.85 -29.05
N PRO A 142 -0.56 -5.25 -29.62
CA PRO A 142 0.37 -4.43 -28.86
C PRO A 142 -0.12 -2.99 -28.72
N ALA A 143 0.24 -2.34 -27.63
CA ALA A 143 0.45 -0.91 -27.60
C ALA A 143 1.95 -0.64 -27.81
N MET A 144 2.28 0.12 -28.87
CA MET A 144 3.66 0.50 -29.14
C MET A 144 4.06 1.65 -28.21
N THR A 145 4.76 1.33 -27.12
CA THR A 145 5.13 2.29 -26.09
C THR A 145 6.56 2.77 -26.30
N SER A 146 6.75 4.06 -26.52
CA SER A 146 8.09 4.66 -26.58
C SER A 146 8.61 4.94 -25.18
N ILE A 147 9.73 4.30 -24.82
CA ILE A 147 10.42 4.52 -23.55
C ILE A 147 11.75 5.24 -23.83
N PRO A 148 12.00 6.40 -23.19
CA PRO A 148 13.26 7.11 -23.30
C PRO A 148 14.47 6.20 -23.00
N GLY A 149 15.44 6.15 -23.92
CA GLY A 149 16.66 5.35 -23.77
C GLY A 149 16.52 3.85 -24.11
N LEU A 150 15.31 3.32 -24.23
CA LEU A 150 15.06 1.90 -24.54
C LEU A 150 14.39 1.68 -25.91
N GLY A 151 13.81 2.73 -26.51
CA GLY A 151 13.16 2.65 -27.82
C GLY A 151 11.66 2.35 -27.72
N THR A 152 11.10 1.72 -28.75
CA THR A 152 9.66 1.39 -28.78
C THR A 152 9.45 -0.08 -28.47
N ILE A 153 8.65 -0.36 -27.44
CA ILE A 153 8.41 -1.70 -26.91
C ILE A 153 6.92 -2.08 -27.10
N PRO A 154 6.61 -3.28 -27.61
CA PRO A 154 5.24 -3.71 -27.88
C PRO A 154 4.56 -4.30 -26.64
N PHE A 155 4.21 -3.47 -25.65
CA PHE A 155 3.49 -3.95 -24.46
C PHE A 155 2.14 -4.56 -24.84
N ALA A 156 1.80 -5.68 -24.23
CA ALA A 156 0.56 -6.39 -24.54
C ALA A 156 -0.65 -5.59 -24.07
N LYS A 157 -1.59 -5.33 -24.99
CA LYS A 157 -2.87 -4.68 -24.69
C LYS A 157 -4.01 -5.68 -24.64
N ALA A 158 -4.05 -6.64 -25.57
CA ALA A 158 -5.05 -7.69 -25.57
C ALA A 158 -4.47 -8.96 -26.19
N VAL A 159 -4.98 -10.12 -25.77
CA VAL A 159 -4.61 -11.43 -26.32
C VAL A 159 -5.87 -12.21 -26.65
N ASN A 160 -5.93 -12.80 -27.84
CA ASN A 160 -7.10 -13.53 -28.35
C ASN A 160 -8.42 -12.73 -28.25
N GLY A 161 -8.35 -11.40 -28.36
CA GLY A 161 -9.50 -10.51 -28.25
C GLY A 161 -9.93 -10.16 -26.83
N HIS A 162 -9.17 -10.57 -25.81
CA HIS A 162 -9.45 -10.30 -24.40
C HIS A 162 -8.45 -9.32 -23.80
N GLU A 163 -8.95 -8.43 -22.93
CA GLU A 163 -8.12 -7.59 -22.07
C GLU A 163 -7.37 -8.44 -21.04
N LEU A 164 -6.24 -7.93 -20.58
CA LEU A 164 -5.36 -8.55 -19.61
C LEU A 164 -5.60 -7.91 -18.24
N THR A 165 -6.72 -8.26 -17.61
CA THR A 165 -7.16 -7.74 -16.30
C THR A 165 -7.14 -8.79 -15.20
N SER A 166 -6.57 -9.96 -15.50
CA SER A 166 -6.33 -11.09 -14.59
C SER A 166 -5.05 -11.80 -14.99
N ALA A 167 -4.49 -12.62 -14.09
CA ALA A 167 -3.20 -13.29 -14.32
C ALA A 167 -3.31 -14.47 -15.30
N ASP A 168 -4.40 -15.25 -15.24
CA ASP A 168 -4.57 -16.45 -16.07
C ASP A 168 -4.46 -16.17 -17.60
N PRO A 169 -5.06 -15.08 -18.15
CA PRO A 169 -4.90 -14.69 -19.55
C PRO A 169 -3.52 -14.15 -19.92
N ILE A 170 -2.59 -14.01 -18.97
CA ILE A 170 -1.19 -13.66 -19.22
C ILE A 170 -0.34 -14.93 -19.22
N GLU A 171 -0.45 -15.72 -18.16
CA GLU A 171 0.37 -16.91 -17.94
C GLU A 171 0.04 -18.04 -18.93
N SER A 172 -1.24 -18.21 -19.30
CA SER A 172 -1.63 -19.24 -20.28
C SER A 172 -1.12 -18.92 -21.70
N PRO A 173 -1.29 -17.70 -22.25
CA PRO A 173 -0.82 -17.40 -23.60
C PRO A 173 0.69 -17.26 -23.74
N GLU A 174 1.43 -16.99 -22.65
CA GLU A 174 2.89 -17.12 -22.64
C GLU A 174 3.31 -18.52 -23.10
N ASN A 175 2.70 -19.57 -22.54
CA ASN A 175 2.97 -20.96 -22.91
C ASN A 175 2.65 -21.29 -24.38
N SER A 176 1.77 -20.50 -25.01
CA SER A 176 1.43 -20.62 -26.44
C SER A 176 2.33 -19.78 -27.36
N GLY A 177 3.28 -19.02 -26.80
CA GLY A 177 4.21 -18.17 -27.54
C GLY A 177 3.61 -16.87 -28.07
N LEU A 178 2.39 -16.49 -27.66
CA LEU A 178 1.75 -15.23 -28.07
C LEU A 178 2.30 -14.02 -27.31
N LEU A 179 2.73 -14.26 -26.08
CA LEU A 179 3.32 -13.26 -25.19
C LEU A 179 4.81 -13.55 -24.97
N THR A 180 5.52 -12.54 -24.49
CA THR A 180 6.86 -12.65 -23.93
C THR A 180 6.85 -11.93 -22.59
N ILE A 181 7.14 -12.68 -21.52
CA ILE A 181 7.28 -12.13 -20.17
C ILE A 181 8.76 -11.85 -19.93
N ILE A 182 9.09 -10.60 -19.61
CA ILE A 182 10.46 -10.17 -19.33
C ILE A 182 10.58 -9.85 -17.85
N ASP A 183 11.47 -10.57 -17.18
CA ASP A 183 11.88 -10.29 -15.80
C ASP A 183 12.53 -8.91 -15.70
N THR A 184 12.02 -8.08 -14.78
CA THR A 184 12.56 -6.73 -14.54
C THR A 184 13.69 -6.71 -13.52
N GLY A 185 13.86 -7.78 -12.76
CA GLY A 185 14.71 -7.90 -11.58
C GLY A 185 14.19 -7.13 -10.36
N GLY A 186 13.02 -6.49 -10.47
CA GLY A 186 12.44 -5.66 -9.43
C GLY A 186 11.60 -6.47 -8.45
N GLU A 187 11.94 -6.38 -7.16
CA GLU A 187 11.08 -6.85 -6.07
C GLU A 187 10.59 -5.68 -5.24
N PHE A 188 9.41 -5.82 -4.65
CA PHE A 188 8.86 -4.84 -3.73
C PHE A 188 7.90 -5.47 -2.74
N ILE A 189 7.59 -4.74 -1.66
CA ILE A 189 6.62 -5.13 -0.64
C ILE A 189 5.42 -4.20 -0.75
N ALA A 190 4.24 -4.78 -0.83
CA ALA A 190 2.98 -4.05 -0.91
C ALA A 190 1.88 -4.70 -0.06
N THR A 191 0.84 -3.92 0.24
CA THR A 191 -0.40 -4.39 0.85
C THR A 191 -1.58 -4.04 -0.04
N ILE A 192 -2.65 -4.83 0.10
CA ILE A 192 -3.94 -4.55 -0.51
C ILE A 192 -4.92 -4.44 0.65
N ALA A 193 -5.56 -3.28 0.78
CA ALA A 193 -6.59 -3.12 1.79
C ALA A 193 -7.82 -3.95 1.37
N PRO A 194 -8.48 -4.67 2.30
CA PRO A 194 -9.82 -5.16 2.06
C PRO A 194 -10.72 -3.98 1.69
N GLN A 195 -11.53 -4.13 0.64
CA GLN A 195 -12.54 -3.13 0.28
C GLN A 195 -13.68 -3.09 1.29
#